data_AF-A0A929CJY6-F1
#
_entry.id   AF-A0A929CJY6-F1
#
_cell.length_a   1.000
_cell.length_b   1.000
_cell.length_c   1.000
_cell.angle_alpha   90.00
_cell.angle_beta   90.00
_cell.angle_gamma   90.00
#
_symmetry.space_group_name_H-M   'P 1'
#
loop_
_entity.id
_entity.type
_entity.pdbx_description
1 polymer ?
#
loop_
_entity_poly.entity_id
_entity_poly.type
_entity_poly.pdbx_seq_one_letter_code
_entity_poly.pdbx_strand_id
1 'polypeptide(L)'
;MKNNISITIQTFLLILTFTFISSCKKNHNSPEKEIFTKFNFNTSNLDNNIEIEDYHIYIFNNLEILSNHKHYNQNDLNKGLSTNIREGYFYVFILNSGENFTPKTEKGNEKLTLADFVSWINTVNTDYPKMYSGFIEINKDLESYGKNIEVNIKKSSDAITLNDMNLSIPIPIQNSENISLTEYNLRCYLDIYKKGASVHCLRKEIIIDNDGDFNKAYDILISLTKGKYDAFFWIDFIKKNDPNFIYKISSINDITMMSDNLHDIENYYLNAFYSKTDIDISSNNQSKTINLISPIAKYVLISNDIEAYKKLIKNKNYPPLEDLSFEISYKDFFPNSFNIPMESPSKSKAGIKYTYTPENNFSEDNFIIGNDCIFSSNKKAYINISVIIYDKNHKKIDEIKNIKIEYSRDKTTYIKGNFLTHNLDNNTFVFDTTWDEIYINF
;
A
#
# COMPACT_ATOMS: atom_id res chain seq x y z
N MET A 1 49.59 -40.03 -61.57
CA MET A 1 50.45 -38.82 -61.44
C MET A 1 49.59 -37.73 -60.83
N LYS A 2 49.43 -37.66 -59.50
CA LYS A 2 50.23 -36.87 -58.53
C LYS A 2 50.54 -35.44 -59.00
N ASN A 3 49.80 -34.48 -58.43
CA ASN A 3 50.22 -33.15 -57.94
C ASN A 3 48.99 -32.52 -57.23
N ASN A 4 48.87 -32.65 -55.91
CA ASN A 4 49.36 -31.73 -54.86
C ASN A 4 48.94 -30.27 -55.05
N ILE A 5 47.76 -29.92 -54.53
CA ILE A 5 47.50 -28.59 -53.96
C ILE A 5 46.81 -28.81 -52.62
N SER A 6 47.59 -28.65 -51.55
CA SER A 6 47.14 -28.64 -50.17
C SER A 6 46.71 -27.22 -49.84
N ILE A 7 45.40 -27.01 -49.64
CA ILE A 7 44.86 -25.78 -49.07
C ILE A 7 44.61 -26.07 -47.59
N THR A 8 45.38 -25.38 -46.76
CA THR A 8 45.31 -25.41 -45.30
C THR A 8 43.98 -24.82 -44.84
N ILE A 9 43.01 -25.67 -44.48
CA ILE A 9 41.80 -25.25 -43.76
C ILE A 9 42.17 -25.16 -42.28
N GLN A 10 42.39 -23.94 -41.82
CA GLN A 10 42.65 -23.63 -40.42
C GLN A 10 41.36 -23.88 -39.62
N THR A 11 41.37 -24.94 -38.82
CA THR A 11 40.27 -25.35 -37.95
C THR A 11 40.12 -24.32 -36.82
N PHE A 12 39.10 -23.46 -36.88
CA PHE A 12 38.66 -22.69 -35.72
C PHE A 12 37.82 -23.62 -34.83
N LEU A 13 38.46 -24.19 -33.82
CA LEU A 13 37.79 -24.88 -32.72
C LEU A 13 37.13 -23.81 -31.84
N LEU A 14 35.83 -23.60 -32.00
CA LEU A 14 35.03 -22.74 -31.13
C LEU A 14 34.82 -23.48 -29.79
N ILE A 15 35.75 -23.29 -28.84
CA ILE A 15 35.55 -23.72 -27.46
C ILE A 15 34.54 -22.74 -26.84
N LEU A 16 33.26 -23.12 -26.82
CA LEU A 16 32.26 -22.50 -25.94
C LEU A 16 32.60 -22.92 -24.50
N THR A 17 33.45 -22.14 -23.84
CA THR A 17 33.48 -22.14 -22.38
C THR A 17 32.17 -21.52 -21.91
N PHE A 18 31.22 -22.37 -21.52
CA PHE A 18 30.15 -21.99 -20.61
C PHE A 18 30.79 -21.60 -19.28
N THR A 19 31.20 -20.34 -19.15
CA THR A 19 31.37 -19.75 -17.83
C THR A 19 29.98 -19.67 -17.22
N PHE A 20 29.70 -20.57 -16.28
CA PHE A 20 28.74 -20.29 -15.22
C PHE A 20 29.19 -18.98 -14.56
N ILE A 21 28.60 -17.86 -14.99
CA ILE A 21 28.62 -16.65 -14.19
C ILE A 21 27.64 -16.95 -13.05
N SER A 22 28.14 -17.69 -12.05
CA SER A 22 27.70 -17.42 -10.69
C SER A 22 28.00 -15.94 -10.49
N SER A 23 26.95 -15.12 -10.49
CA SER A 23 27.04 -13.75 -10.02
C SER A 23 27.31 -13.83 -8.51
N CYS A 24 28.56 -14.11 -8.17
CA CYS A 24 29.14 -13.61 -6.95
C CYS A 24 28.99 -12.09 -7.04
N LYS A 25 27.93 -11.55 -6.43
CA LYS A 25 27.91 -10.16 -5.99
C LYS A 25 29.21 -9.96 -5.21
N LYS A 26 30.23 -9.40 -5.87
CA LYS A 26 31.28 -8.69 -5.17
C LYS A 26 30.53 -7.59 -4.42
N ASN A 27 30.42 -7.75 -3.11
CA ASN A 27 30.13 -6.65 -2.21
C ASN A 27 31.21 -5.61 -2.46
N HIS A 28 30.95 -4.67 -3.37
CA HIS A 28 31.59 -3.37 -3.36
C HIS A 28 31.00 -2.55 -2.21
N ASN A 29 31.17 -3.06 -0.99
CA ASN A 29 31.17 -2.21 0.18
C ASN A 29 32.63 -1.78 0.33
N SER A 30 32.99 -0.67 -0.32
CA SER A 30 34.05 0.17 0.22
C SER A 30 33.78 0.29 1.73
N PRO A 31 34.77 0.05 2.63
CA PRO A 31 34.51 0.18 4.05
C PRO A 31 33.89 1.55 4.30
N GLU A 32 32.70 1.59 4.89
CA GLU A 32 32.07 2.84 5.27
C GLU A 32 33.07 3.62 6.12
N LYS A 33 33.32 4.88 5.76
CA LYS A 33 34.31 5.70 6.45
C LYS A 33 33.88 5.85 7.91
N GLU A 34 34.76 5.47 8.82
CA GLU A 34 34.54 5.55 10.26
C GLU A 34 35.64 6.39 10.91
N ILE A 35 35.26 7.19 11.91
CA ILE A 35 36.22 7.93 12.74
C ILE A 35 35.92 7.63 14.21
N PHE A 36 36.96 7.37 15.00
CA PHE A 36 36.83 7.19 16.43
C PHE A 36 36.68 8.55 17.11
N THR A 37 35.54 8.76 17.77
CA THR A 37 35.16 10.08 18.29
C THR A 37 34.67 9.95 19.73
N LYS A 38 35.10 10.91 20.56
CA LYS A 38 34.61 11.09 21.92
C LYS A 38 33.40 12.02 21.94
N PHE A 39 32.36 11.67 22.66
CA PHE A 39 31.20 12.53 22.88
C PHE A 39 31.29 13.21 24.24
N ASN A 40 31.02 14.51 24.28
CA ASN A 40 30.92 15.31 25.49
C ASN A 40 29.50 15.88 25.59
N PHE A 41 28.85 15.74 26.74
CA PHE A 41 27.50 16.23 26.95
C PHE A 41 27.52 17.68 27.43
N ASN A 42 26.92 18.57 26.67
CA ASN A 42 26.71 19.95 27.06
C ASN A 42 25.39 20.11 27.81
N THR A 43 25.50 20.40 29.10
CA THR A 43 24.38 20.60 30.03
C THR A 43 24.18 22.08 30.41
N SER A 44 24.83 23.03 29.72
CA SER A 44 24.84 24.46 30.10
C SER A 44 23.45 25.11 30.13
N ASN A 45 22.50 24.56 29.36
CA ASN A 45 21.14 25.10 29.23
C ASN A 45 20.16 24.50 30.23
N LEU A 46 20.65 23.80 31.25
CA LEU A 46 19.83 23.11 32.24
C LEU A 46 19.97 23.82 33.59
N ASP A 47 18.85 24.00 34.28
CA ASP A 47 18.74 24.89 35.46
C ASP A 47 19.60 24.47 36.66
N ASN A 48 20.21 23.27 36.63
CA ASN A 48 20.99 22.69 37.72
C ASN A 48 22.19 21.90 37.20
N ASN A 49 23.22 21.73 38.05
CA ASN A 49 24.26 20.72 37.84
C ASN A 49 23.62 19.33 37.84
N ILE A 50 23.42 18.77 36.65
CA ILE A 50 22.82 17.44 36.50
C ILE A 50 23.89 16.39 36.78
N GLU A 51 23.59 15.53 37.74
CA GLU A 51 24.32 14.28 37.89
C GLU A 51 23.80 13.30 36.84
N ILE A 52 24.67 12.92 35.91
CA ILE A 52 24.41 11.81 34.99
C ILE A 52 24.73 10.54 35.77
N GLU A 53 23.76 9.63 35.92
CA GLU A 53 23.81 8.35 36.65
C GLU A 53 24.07 7.17 35.69
N ASP A 54 23.49 7.24 34.49
CA ASP A 54 23.64 6.27 33.39
C ASP A 54 23.34 6.93 32.04
N TYR A 55 23.66 6.21 30.96
CA TYR A 55 23.13 6.56 29.64
C TYR A 55 23.04 5.40 28.66
N HIS A 56 22.11 5.53 27.73
CA HIS A 56 22.00 4.72 26.53
C HIS A 56 22.44 5.50 25.29
N ILE A 57 23.02 4.77 24.33
CA ILE A 57 23.22 5.23 22.96
C ILE A 57 22.46 4.32 22.03
N TYR A 58 21.52 4.90 21.29
CA TYR A 58 20.84 4.27 20.18
C TYR A 58 21.43 4.81 18.88
N ILE A 59 21.91 3.91 18.03
CA ILE A 59 22.57 4.26 16.77
C ILE A 59 21.67 3.81 15.63
N PHE A 60 21.11 4.76 14.90
CA PHE A 60 20.32 4.52 13.70
C PHE A 60 21.19 4.72 12.47
N ASN A 61 21.10 3.81 11.51
CA ASN A 61 21.85 3.92 10.27
C ASN A 61 21.29 5.02 9.35
N ASN A 62 21.90 5.18 8.18
CA ASN A 62 21.46 6.12 7.15
C ASN A 62 20.02 5.87 6.62
N LEU A 63 19.45 4.69 6.85
CA LEU A 63 18.05 4.35 6.56
C LEU A 63 17.12 4.60 7.76
N GLU A 64 17.61 5.25 8.82
CA GLU A 64 16.87 5.50 10.08
C GLU A 64 16.46 4.22 10.82
N ILE A 65 17.18 3.12 10.64
CA ILE A 65 16.90 1.85 11.31
C ILE A 65 17.89 1.65 12.44
N LEU A 66 17.40 1.23 13.61
CA LEU A 66 18.24 0.91 14.75
C LEU A 66 19.25 -0.18 14.36
N SER A 67 20.53 0.18 14.43
CA SER A 67 21.65 -0.67 14.04
C SER A 67 22.44 -1.18 15.24
N ASN A 68 22.45 -0.41 16.33
CA ASN A 68 23.17 -0.75 17.54
C ASN A 68 22.58 0.00 18.75
N HIS A 69 22.69 -0.60 19.92
CA HIS A 69 22.30 -0.03 21.20
C HIS A 69 23.31 -0.43 22.25
N LYS A 70 23.70 0.52 23.11
CA LYS A 70 24.60 0.28 24.24
C LYS A 70 24.13 1.06 25.45
N HIS A 71 24.22 0.44 26.63
CA HIS A 71 24.02 1.06 27.92
C HIS A 71 25.36 1.19 28.65
N TYR A 72 25.52 2.29 29.39
CA TYR A 72 26.71 2.60 30.16
C TYR A 72 26.31 3.14 31.52
N ASN A 73 26.95 2.63 32.57
CA ASN A 73 26.72 3.06 33.94
C ASN A 73 27.73 4.15 34.38
N GLN A 74 27.61 4.60 35.62
CA GLN A 74 28.50 5.60 36.24
C GLN A 74 30.01 5.31 36.12
N ASN A 75 30.42 4.04 36.18
CA ASN A 75 31.83 3.69 36.09
C ASN A 75 32.38 3.86 34.66
N ASP A 76 31.52 3.78 33.65
CA ASP A 76 31.89 3.96 32.26
C ASP A 76 31.87 5.44 31.84
N LEU A 77 31.03 6.27 32.48
CA LEU A 77 31.06 7.73 32.32
C LEU A 77 32.44 8.32 32.60
N ASN A 78 33.11 7.83 33.65
CA ASN A 78 34.45 8.27 34.04
C ASN A 78 35.55 7.94 33.00
N LYS A 79 35.31 6.98 32.10
CA LYS A 79 36.26 6.58 31.05
C LYS A 79 36.13 7.44 29.79
N GLY A 80 35.08 8.25 29.68
CA GLY A 80 34.76 9.04 28.51
C GLY A 80 34.08 8.20 27.42
N LEU A 81 32.96 8.71 26.92
CA LEU A 81 32.21 8.05 25.88
C LEU A 81 32.92 8.18 24.54
N SER A 82 33.27 7.05 23.91
CA SER A 82 33.81 7.04 22.56
C SER A 82 33.24 5.90 21.72
N THR A 83 33.02 6.17 20.44
CA THR A 83 32.57 5.18 19.47
C THR A 83 33.01 5.58 18.07
N ASN A 84 33.03 4.61 17.16
CA ASN A 84 33.16 4.91 15.75
C ASN A 84 31.87 5.56 15.27
N ILE A 85 32.01 6.75 14.69
CA ILE A 85 30.92 7.46 14.03
C ILE A 85 30.93 7.20 12.53
N ARG A 86 29.75 7.21 11.91
CA ARG A 86 29.55 7.00 10.48
C ARG A 86 28.76 8.13 9.86
N GLU A 87 29.07 8.44 8.61
CA GLU A 87 28.38 9.46 7.84
C GLU A 87 26.91 9.05 7.59
N GLY A 88 25.99 9.99 7.77
CA GLY A 88 24.56 9.80 7.62
C GLY A 88 23.88 9.02 8.75
N TYR A 89 24.61 8.66 9.81
CA TYR A 89 24.03 7.96 10.97
C TYR A 89 23.48 8.95 12.00
N PHE A 90 22.49 8.49 12.76
CA PHE A 90 21.85 9.23 13.83
C PHE A 90 22.19 8.60 15.18
N TYR A 91 22.55 9.45 16.14
CA TYR A 91 22.95 9.07 17.48
C TYR A 91 21.97 9.71 18.46
N VAL A 92 21.20 8.87 19.13
CA VAL A 92 20.28 9.29 20.19
C VAL A 92 20.86 8.88 21.53
N PHE A 93 21.03 9.86 22.41
CA PHE A 93 21.52 9.69 23.77
C PHE A 93 20.35 9.83 24.73
N ILE A 94 20.13 8.84 25.59
CA ILE A 94 19.15 8.91 26.67
C ILE A 94 19.92 8.80 27.97
N LEU A 95 19.77 9.77 28.87
CA LEU A 95 20.48 9.84 30.14
C LEU A 95 19.50 9.59 31.29
N ASN A 96 19.97 8.95 32.36
CA ASN A 96 19.23 8.76 33.63
C ASN A 96 17.90 8.02 33.45
N SER A 97 17.91 6.96 32.65
CA SER A 97 16.73 6.13 32.38
C SER A 97 16.81 4.73 32.97
N GLY A 98 17.95 4.35 33.55
CA GLY A 98 18.18 3.02 34.09
C GLY A 98 18.41 1.97 33.01
N GLU A 99 19.09 0.89 33.37
CA GLU A 99 19.56 -0.17 32.45
C GLU A 99 18.44 -0.82 31.61
N ASN A 100 17.22 -0.88 32.14
CA ASN A 100 16.07 -1.54 31.50
C ASN A 100 15.31 -0.63 30.52
N PHE A 101 15.81 0.56 30.23
CA PHE A 101 15.20 1.45 29.24
C PHE A 101 15.45 0.92 27.84
N THR A 102 14.54 0.08 27.34
CA THR A 102 14.62 -0.53 26.00
C THR A 102 13.28 -0.44 25.27
N PRO A 103 13.26 0.00 24.01
CA PRO A 103 12.04 0.03 23.19
C PRO A 103 11.51 -1.38 22.95
N LYS A 104 10.19 -1.52 23.02
CA LYS A 104 9.49 -2.73 22.57
C LYS A 104 8.92 -2.45 21.19
N THR A 105 9.26 -3.27 20.20
CA THR A 105 8.57 -3.24 18.90
C THR A 105 7.20 -3.90 19.07
N GLU A 106 6.11 -3.19 18.76
CA GLU A 106 4.74 -3.73 18.85
C GLU A 106 4.52 -4.97 17.97
N LYS A 107 5.33 -5.11 16.90
CA LYS A 107 5.35 -6.26 15.99
C LYS A 107 6.74 -6.89 16.06
N GLY A 108 6.89 -7.96 16.85
CA GLY A 108 8.18 -8.57 17.25
C GLY A 108 9.18 -9.02 16.16
N ASN A 109 8.93 -8.74 14.87
CA ASN A 109 9.82 -9.02 13.74
C ASN A 109 10.19 -7.77 12.92
N GLU A 110 9.61 -6.60 13.18
CA GLU A 110 9.95 -5.36 12.46
C GLU A 110 11.19 -4.69 13.08
N LYS A 111 12.04 -4.12 12.24
CA LYS A 111 13.22 -3.38 12.72
C LYS A 111 12.74 -2.02 13.24
N LEU A 112 13.19 -1.62 14.43
CA LEU A 112 12.83 -0.34 15.02
C LEU A 112 13.38 0.82 14.19
N THR A 113 12.51 1.72 13.72
CA THR A 113 12.92 2.96 13.04
C THR A 113 13.14 4.10 14.03
N LEU A 114 13.82 5.17 13.60
CA LEU A 114 13.97 6.39 14.40
C LEU A 114 12.61 7.03 14.70
N ALA A 115 11.69 7.04 13.74
CA ALA A 115 10.34 7.56 13.94
C ALA A 115 9.57 6.74 14.98
N ASP A 116 9.66 5.40 14.94
CA ASP A 116 9.05 4.52 15.94
C ASP A 116 9.67 4.74 17.33
N PHE A 117 11.00 4.90 17.39
CA PHE A 117 11.71 5.19 18.64
C PHE A 117 11.25 6.53 19.25
N VAL A 118 11.13 7.58 18.44
CA VAL A 118 10.65 8.89 18.89
C VAL A 118 9.18 8.82 19.34
N SER A 119 8.35 8.06 18.64
CA SER A 119 6.97 7.82 19.07
C SER A 119 6.95 7.10 20.42
N TRP A 120 7.74 6.02 20.58
CA TRP A 120 7.82 5.25 21.82
C TRP A 120 8.34 6.07 23.00
N ILE A 121 9.44 6.83 22.83
CA ILE A 121 9.97 7.61 23.95
C ILE A 121 8.96 8.66 24.43
N ASN A 122 8.19 9.25 23.52
CA ASN A 122 7.15 10.22 23.87
C ASN A 122 5.97 9.59 24.62
N THR A 123 5.76 8.26 24.56
CA THR A 123 4.74 7.59 25.37
C THR A 123 5.22 7.17 26.74
N VAL A 124 6.52 6.98 26.95
CA VAL A 124 7.08 6.52 28.23
C VAL A 124 7.82 7.61 29.02
N ASN A 125 8.10 8.77 28.42
CA ASN A 125 8.95 9.79 29.03
C ASN A 125 8.47 10.29 30.40
N THR A 126 7.15 10.30 30.65
CA THR A 126 6.56 10.72 31.93
C THR A 126 6.92 9.78 33.07
N ASP A 127 7.24 8.52 32.77
CA ASP A 127 7.65 7.51 33.77
C ASP A 127 9.10 7.71 34.22
N TYR A 128 9.86 8.53 33.49
CA TYR A 128 11.28 8.81 33.75
C TYR A 128 11.50 10.32 33.96
N PRO A 129 11.06 10.90 35.10
CA PRO A 129 11.07 12.35 35.33
C PRO A 129 12.48 12.96 35.43
N LYS A 130 13.52 12.13 35.65
CA LYS A 130 14.93 12.55 35.65
C LYS A 130 15.60 12.38 34.28
N MET A 131 14.89 11.91 33.26
CA MET A 131 15.44 11.61 31.95
C MET A 131 15.87 12.88 31.22
N TYR A 132 16.98 12.78 30.51
CA TYR A 132 17.43 13.77 29.55
C TYR A 132 17.75 13.10 28.22
N SER A 133 17.72 13.87 27.14
CA SER A 133 18.08 13.38 25.81
C SER A 133 19.11 14.27 25.12
N GLY A 134 19.86 13.66 24.23
CA GLY A 134 20.71 14.31 23.23
C GLY A 134 20.48 13.67 21.87
N PHE A 135 20.65 14.43 20.80
CA PHE A 135 20.45 13.94 19.44
C PHE A 135 21.45 14.57 18.48
N ILE A 136 22.08 13.73 17.66
CA ILE A 136 23.02 14.16 16.63
C ILE A 136 22.80 13.37 15.36
N GLU A 137 22.68 14.09 14.25
CA GLU A 137 22.88 13.57 12.91
C GLU A 137 24.33 13.86 12.49
N ILE A 138 25.06 12.81 12.10
CA ILE A 138 26.38 12.96 11.50
C ILE A 138 26.18 13.22 10.02
N ASN A 139 26.12 14.50 9.66
CA ASN A 139 25.99 14.97 8.29
C ASN A 139 27.24 14.66 7.47
N LYS A 140 27.14 14.88 6.16
CA LYS A 140 28.25 14.68 5.23
C LYS A 140 29.46 15.52 5.64
N ASP A 141 30.65 14.93 5.52
CA ASP A 141 31.95 15.42 6.02
C ASP A 141 32.30 15.04 7.47
N LEU A 142 32.62 13.75 7.66
CA LEU A 142 33.15 13.20 8.91
C LEU A 142 34.39 13.93 9.46
N GLU A 143 35.21 14.54 8.60
CA GLU A 143 36.46 15.19 9.01
C GLU A 143 36.21 16.49 9.78
N SER A 144 35.05 17.13 9.54
CA SER A 144 34.62 18.34 10.23
C SER A 144 34.30 18.13 11.72
N TYR A 145 33.93 16.90 12.12
CA TYR A 145 33.52 16.58 13.49
C TYR A 145 34.70 16.43 14.47
N GLY A 146 35.94 16.31 13.98
CA GLY A 146 37.13 16.17 14.82
C GLY A 146 37.12 14.92 15.72
N LYS A 147 37.98 14.91 16.76
CA LYS A 147 38.06 13.82 17.75
C LYS A 147 37.03 13.93 18.89
N ASN A 148 36.36 15.07 19.02
CA ASN A 148 35.42 15.35 20.09
C ASN A 148 34.17 16.02 19.51
N ILE A 149 33.00 15.46 19.81
CA ILE A 149 31.71 16.06 19.46
C ILE A 149 31.00 16.46 20.74
N GLU A 150 30.52 17.70 20.77
CA GLU A 150 29.65 18.19 21.83
C GLU A 150 28.19 17.88 21.49
N VAL A 151 27.46 17.31 22.45
CA VAL A 151 26.05 16.94 22.33
C VAL A 151 25.23 17.84 23.23
N ASN A 152 24.33 18.63 22.65
CA ASN A 152 23.42 19.44 23.44
C ASN A 152 22.35 18.56 24.09
N ILE A 153 22.25 18.65 25.42
CA ILE A 153 21.29 17.88 26.21
C ILE A 153 20.07 18.73 26.55
N LYS A 154 18.87 18.12 26.50
CA LYS A 154 17.61 18.72 26.96
C LYS A 154 16.85 17.77 27.88
N LYS A 155 15.89 18.32 28.64
CA LYS A 155 14.98 17.54 29.51
C LYS A 155 14.15 16.58 28.65
N SER A 156 13.81 15.42 29.22
CA SER A 156 12.92 14.44 28.57
C SER A 156 13.41 14.08 27.16
N SER A 157 12.52 13.93 26.19
CA SER A 157 12.79 13.65 24.77
C SER A 157 13.02 14.91 23.91
N ASP A 158 13.07 16.11 24.50
CA ASP A 158 13.04 17.39 23.77
C ASP A 158 14.25 17.66 22.85
N ALA A 159 15.36 16.95 23.04
CA ALA A 159 16.52 17.07 22.16
C ALA A 159 16.32 16.32 20.84
N ILE A 160 15.41 15.33 20.80
CA ILE A 160 15.21 14.46 19.65
C ILE A 160 14.19 15.12 18.71
N THR A 161 14.68 15.96 17.80
CA THR A 161 13.82 16.73 16.91
C THR A 161 13.67 16.06 15.56
N LEU A 162 12.44 15.65 15.24
CA LEU A 162 12.01 15.34 13.88
C LEU A 162 11.30 16.56 13.27
N ASN A 163 11.08 16.55 11.96
CA ASN A 163 10.36 17.57 11.24
C ASN A 163 8.98 17.02 10.91
N ASP A 164 7.97 17.76 11.35
CA ASP A 164 6.59 17.46 11.16
C ASP A 164 6.12 17.90 9.77
N MET A 165 5.31 17.04 9.17
CA MET A 165 4.61 17.33 7.94
C MET A 165 3.17 16.85 8.04
N ASN A 166 2.25 17.74 7.71
CA ASN A 166 0.84 17.41 7.61
C ASN A 166 0.52 16.90 6.19
N LEU A 167 -0.07 15.70 6.11
CA LEU A 167 -0.52 15.11 4.86
C LEU A 167 -2.04 15.24 4.79
N SER A 168 -2.52 16.06 3.87
CA SER A 168 -3.94 16.32 3.69
C SER A 168 -4.53 15.42 2.62
N ILE A 169 -5.54 14.63 2.97
CA ILE A 169 -6.03 13.50 2.18
C ILE A 169 -7.51 13.74 1.85
N PRO A 170 -7.81 14.38 0.71
CA PRO A 170 -9.18 14.46 0.19
C PRO A 170 -9.59 13.08 -0.36
N ILE A 171 -10.76 12.59 0.06
CA ILE A 171 -11.31 11.33 -0.46
C ILE A 171 -12.08 11.65 -1.75
N PRO A 172 -11.77 11.01 -2.89
CA PRO A 172 -12.41 11.31 -4.17
C PRO A 172 -13.76 10.61 -4.27
N ILE A 173 -14.70 10.97 -3.39
CA ILE A 173 -16.09 10.53 -3.43
C ILE A 173 -16.97 11.70 -3.84
N GLN A 174 -17.76 11.48 -4.88
CA GLN A 174 -18.90 12.34 -5.18
C GLN A 174 -20.06 11.84 -4.32
N ASN A 175 -20.48 12.63 -3.33
CA ASN A 175 -21.67 12.32 -2.56
C ASN A 175 -22.89 12.40 -3.49
N SER A 176 -23.50 11.26 -3.82
CA SER A 176 -24.90 11.23 -4.21
C SER A 176 -25.74 11.48 -2.95
N GLU A 177 -26.79 12.30 -3.06
CA GLU A 177 -27.48 12.94 -1.92
C GLU A 177 -28.13 11.99 -0.88
N ASN A 178 -28.01 10.65 -1.00
CA ASN A 178 -28.80 9.70 -0.23
C ASN A 178 -28.02 8.60 0.53
N ILE A 179 -26.69 8.60 0.57
CA ILE A 179 -25.92 7.49 1.18
C ILE A 179 -25.28 7.92 2.49
N SER A 180 -25.87 7.46 3.59
CA SER A 180 -25.32 7.63 4.94
C SER A 180 -24.12 6.70 5.14
N LEU A 181 -22.91 7.23 4.95
CA LEU A 181 -21.66 6.52 5.19
C LEU A 181 -21.24 6.52 6.68
N THR A 182 -22.16 6.85 7.59
CA THR A 182 -21.92 6.93 9.05
C THR A 182 -21.65 5.57 9.70
N GLU A 183 -21.98 4.47 9.02
CA GLU A 183 -21.68 3.10 9.44
C GLU A 183 -20.22 2.69 9.20
N TYR A 184 -19.44 3.54 8.53
CA TYR A 184 -18.08 3.23 8.09
C TYR A 184 -17.04 4.05 8.83
N ASN A 185 -15.83 3.50 8.93
CA ASN A 185 -14.61 4.22 9.23
C ASN A 185 -13.70 4.14 8.00
N LEU A 186 -12.75 5.07 7.91
CA LEU A 186 -11.64 4.93 6.96
C LEU A 186 -10.48 4.27 7.66
N ARG A 187 -9.86 3.30 6.98
CA ARG A 187 -8.54 2.84 7.36
C ARG A 187 -7.52 3.40 6.37
N CYS A 188 -6.51 4.07 6.89
CA CYS A 188 -5.36 4.54 6.14
C CYS A 188 -4.13 3.73 6.53
N TYR A 189 -3.49 3.13 5.54
CA TYR A 189 -2.18 2.49 5.67
C TYR A 189 -1.15 3.30 4.89
N LEU A 190 -0.06 3.64 5.55
CA LEU A 190 1.01 4.50 5.04
C LEU A 190 2.35 3.82 5.27
N ASP A 191 3.11 3.63 4.19
CA ASP A 191 4.54 3.31 4.26
C ASP A 191 5.36 4.43 3.61
N ILE A 192 6.40 4.88 4.30
CA ILE A 192 7.36 5.87 3.80
C ILE A 192 8.77 5.31 3.83
N TYR A 193 9.49 5.50 2.72
CA TYR A 193 10.85 5.06 2.50
C TYR A 193 11.72 6.29 2.23
N LYS A 194 12.96 6.32 2.72
CA LYS A 194 13.94 7.27 2.17
C LYS A 194 14.06 7.05 0.66
N LYS A 195 14.25 8.14 -0.10
CA LYS A 195 14.25 8.08 -1.57
C LYS A 195 15.20 7.00 -2.08
N GLY A 196 14.66 6.01 -2.81
CA GLY A 196 15.43 4.89 -3.37
C GLY A 196 15.82 3.78 -2.38
N ALA A 197 15.36 3.83 -1.13
CA ALA A 197 15.57 2.78 -0.16
C ALA A 197 14.58 1.62 -0.35
N SER A 198 14.95 0.44 0.14
CA SER A 198 14.09 -0.77 0.10
C SER A 198 13.46 -1.11 1.46
N VAL A 199 13.70 -0.29 2.48
CA VAL A 199 13.17 -0.47 3.84
C VAL A 199 12.51 0.82 4.27
N HIS A 200 11.34 0.71 4.91
CA HIS A 200 10.59 1.87 5.37
C HIS A 200 11.30 2.53 6.55
N CYS A 201 11.19 3.85 6.64
CA CYS A 201 11.58 4.64 7.81
C CYS A 201 10.37 5.07 8.64
N LEU A 202 9.15 4.91 8.11
CA LEU A 202 7.90 5.07 8.85
C LEU A 202 6.82 4.17 8.26
N ARG A 203 6.03 3.54 9.14
CA ARG A 203 4.81 2.81 8.82
C ARG A 203 3.71 3.21 9.79
N LYS A 204 2.53 3.56 9.27
CA LYS A 204 1.35 3.85 10.09
C LYS A 204 0.13 3.13 9.55
N GLU A 205 -0.69 2.58 10.45
CA GLU A 205 -2.04 2.13 10.16
C GLU A 205 -2.98 2.90 11.10
N ILE A 206 -3.87 3.70 10.52
CA ILE A 206 -4.72 4.65 11.23
C ILE A 206 -6.16 4.35 10.88
N ILE A 207 -6.99 4.13 11.89
CA ILE A 207 -8.44 4.09 11.73
C ILE A 207 -8.97 5.48 12.06
N ILE A 208 -9.64 6.08 11.10
CA ILE A 208 -10.26 7.40 11.21
C ILE A 208 -11.75 7.18 11.40
N ASP A 209 -12.24 7.59 12.56
CA ASP A 209 -13.67 7.61 12.83
C ASP A 209 -14.35 8.61 11.90
N ASN A 210 -15.27 8.11 11.09
CA ASN A 210 -16.02 8.95 10.18
C ASN A 210 -17.31 9.44 10.84
N ASP A 211 -17.54 10.75 10.73
CA ASP A 211 -18.75 11.47 11.15
C ASP A 211 -19.81 11.56 10.03
N GLY A 212 -19.51 11.03 8.84
CA GLY A 212 -20.39 11.01 7.67
C GLY A 212 -20.01 12.03 6.61
N ASP A 213 -19.08 12.95 6.90
CA ASP A 213 -18.66 13.99 5.95
C ASP A 213 -17.32 13.65 5.28
N PHE A 214 -17.40 13.21 4.02
CA PHE A 214 -16.24 12.96 3.16
C PHE A 214 -15.87 14.14 2.27
N ASN A 215 -16.55 15.28 2.39
CA ASN A 215 -16.19 16.48 1.63
C ASN A 215 -14.96 17.18 2.22
N LYS A 216 -14.56 16.82 3.45
CA LYS A 216 -13.34 17.31 4.09
C LYS A 216 -12.14 16.42 3.76
N ALA A 217 -10.97 17.05 3.76
CA ALA A 217 -9.72 16.31 3.75
C ALA A 217 -9.39 15.79 5.16
N TYR A 218 -8.78 14.62 5.22
CA TYR A 218 -8.26 14.04 6.46
C TYR A 218 -6.78 14.35 6.60
N ASP A 219 -6.38 14.83 7.77
CA ASP A 219 -5.02 15.26 8.03
C ASP A 219 -4.25 14.19 8.81
N ILE A 220 -3.11 13.75 8.26
CA ILE A 220 -2.19 12.81 8.89
C ILE A 220 -0.87 13.51 9.17
N LEU A 221 -0.53 13.63 10.45
CA LEU A 221 0.78 14.14 10.87
C LEU A 221 1.84 13.03 10.78
N ILE A 222 2.93 13.32 10.07
CA ILE A 222 4.15 12.50 10.08
C ILE A 222 5.32 13.31 10.63
N SER A 223 6.26 12.63 11.27
CA SER A 223 7.46 13.23 11.84
C SER A 223 8.66 12.43 11.35
N LEU A 224 9.55 13.06 10.60
CA LEU A 224 10.70 12.41 9.95
C LEU A 224 11.93 13.33 9.97
N THR A 225 13.11 12.79 9.66
CA THR A 225 14.29 13.63 9.48
C THR A 225 14.19 14.46 8.18
N LYS A 226 15.11 15.41 7.98
CA LYS A 226 15.13 16.17 6.74
C LYS A 226 15.59 15.27 5.59
N GLY A 227 14.90 15.35 4.46
CA GLY A 227 15.27 14.54 3.30
C GLY A 227 14.15 14.33 2.31
N LYS A 228 14.45 13.49 1.32
CA LYS A 228 13.52 13.08 0.28
C LYS A 228 13.05 11.66 0.52
N TYR A 229 11.78 11.41 0.27
CA TYR A 229 11.11 10.17 0.59
C TYR A 229 10.18 9.71 -0.55
N ASP A 230 10.02 8.40 -0.69
CA ASP A 230 8.96 7.76 -1.45
C ASP A 230 7.84 7.35 -0.47
N ALA A 231 6.62 7.83 -0.69
CA ALA A 231 5.48 7.57 0.19
C ALA A 231 4.36 6.84 -0.56
N PHE A 232 3.80 5.82 0.09
CA PHE A 232 2.79 4.93 -0.46
C PHE A 232 1.60 4.86 0.49
N PHE A 233 0.42 5.12 -0.05
CA PHE A 233 -0.83 5.19 0.70
C PHE A 233 -1.79 4.12 0.19
N TRP A 234 -2.48 3.47 1.12
CA TRP A 234 -3.70 2.71 0.87
C TRP A 234 -4.79 3.22 1.78
N ILE A 235 -5.99 3.41 1.23
CA ILE A 235 -7.16 3.86 1.97
C ILE A 235 -8.34 3.02 1.56
N ASP A 236 -9.07 2.48 2.52
CA ASP A 236 -10.30 1.74 2.29
C ASP A 236 -11.35 2.00 3.37
N PHE A 237 -12.58 1.62 3.05
CA PHE A 237 -13.70 1.66 3.98
C PHE A 237 -13.73 0.37 4.80
N ILE A 238 -13.89 0.53 6.12
CA ILE A 238 -14.13 -0.58 7.04
C ILE A 238 -15.46 -0.36 7.76
N LYS A 239 -16.21 -1.43 8.00
CA LYS A 239 -17.46 -1.34 8.73
C LYS A 239 -17.19 -1.15 10.22
N LYS A 240 -17.93 -0.23 10.85
CA LYS A 240 -17.92 -0.12 12.31
C LYS A 240 -18.38 -1.45 12.91
N ASN A 241 -17.61 -1.96 13.87
CA ASN A 241 -17.88 -3.22 14.58
C ASN A 241 -17.82 -4.51 13.74
N ASP A 242 -17.27 -4.49 12.52
CA ASP A 242 -16.97 -5.72 11.76
C ASP A 242 -15.46 -5.95 11.72
N PRO A 243 -14.96 -7.08 12.26
CA PRO A 243 -13.54 -7.40 12.16
C PRO A 243 -13.11 -7.86 10.76
N ASN A 244 -14.05 -8.13 9.85
CA ASN A 244 -13.76 -8.67 8.53
C ASN A 244 -13.49 -7.54 7.53
N PHE A 245 -12.22 -7.31 7.24
CA PHE A 245 -11.81 -6.35 6.22
C PHE A 245 -11.90 -6.94 4.82
N ILE A 246 -12.47 -6.17 3.89
CA ILE A 246 -12.51 -6.53 2.45
C ILE A 246 -11.09 -6.67 1.90
N TYR A 247 -10.18 -5.80 2.33
CA TYR A 247 -8.79 -5.82 1.89
C TYR A 247 -7.86 -6.26 3.03
N LYS A 248 -7.02 -7.25 2.73
CA LYS A 248 -5.90 -7.65 3.57
C LYS A 248 -4.63 -6.95 3.08
N ILE A 249 -4.05 -6.12 3.94
CA ILE A 249 -2.80 -5.40 3.66
C ILE A 249 -1.65 -6.23 4.26
N SER A 250 -0.96 -7.01 3.43
CA SER A 250 0.26 -7.71 3.89
C SER A 250 1.49 -6.82 3.78
N SER A 251 1.49 -5.94 2.78
CA SER A 251 2.41 -4.82 2.58
C SER A 251 1.89 -3.94 1.43
N ILE A 252 2.53 -2.81 1.16
CA ILE A 252 2.23 -2.01 -0.05
C ILE A 252 2.42 -2.75 -1.38
N ASN A 253 3.13 -3.89 -1.37
CA ASN A 253 3.34 -4.72 -2.56
C ASN A 253 2.24 -5.77 -2.76
N ASP A 254 1.40 -5.98 -1.74
CA ASP A 254 0.47 -7.11 -1.67
C ASP A 254 -0.76 -6.75 -0.82
N ILE A 255 -1.69 -6.07 -1.48
CA ILE A 255 -3.00 -5.73 -0.94
C ILE A 255 -4.00 -6.65 -1.60
N THR A 256 -4.54 -7.61 -0.84
CA THR A 256 -5.36 -8.68 -1.38
C THR A 256 -6.83 -8.43 -1.06
N MET A 257 -7.67 -8.50 -2.07
CA MET A 257 -9.13 -8.53 -1.92
C MET A 257 -9.53 -9.92 -1.41
N MET A 258 -10.21 -9.94 -0.27
CA MET A 258 -10.51 -11.14 0.51
C MET A 258 -11.93 -11.68 0.30
N SER A 259 -12.87 -10.82 -0.13
CA SER A 259 -14.26 -11.23 -0.32
C SER A 259 -14.46 -11.95 -1.65
N ASP A 260 -15.15 -13.09 -1.59
CA ASP A 260 -15.69 -13.79 -2.75
C ASP A 260 -17.12 -13.27 -3.11
N ASN A 261 -17.71 -12.41 -2.27
CA ASN A 261 -19.03 -11.79 -2.45
C ASN A 261 -18.90 -10.28 -2.70
N LEU A 262 -18.76 -9.87 -3.96
CA LEU A 262 -18.52 -8.48 -4.40
C LEU A 262 -19.66 -7.94 -5.28
N HIS A 263 -20.82 -8.61 -5.31
CA HIS A 263 -21.86 -8.46 -6.34
C HIS A 263 -22.79 -7.26 -6.14
N ASP A 264 -22.37 -6.34 -5.27
CA ASP A 264 -23.03 -5.08 -5.03
C ASP A 264 -21.98 -3.98 -5.29
N ILE A 265 -21.82 -3.58 -6.55
CA ILE A 265 -20.90 -2.50 -6.95
C ILE A 265 -21.29 -1.12 -6.40
N GLU A 266 -22.54 -0.97 -5.96
CA GLU A 266 -23.04 0.22 -5.26
C GLU A 266 -22.58 0.22 -3.79
N ASN A 267 -22.07 -0.92 -3.32
CA ASN A 267 -21.50 -1.03 -2.02
C ASN A 267 -20.19 -0.25 -1.89
N TYR A 268 -20.25 0.84 -1.13
CA TYR A 268 -19.11 1.69 -0.84
C TYR A 268 -17.95 0.96 -0.13
N TYR A 269 -18.16 -0.19 0.54
CA TYR A 269 -17.06 -0.99 1.10
C TYR A 269 -16.05 -1.46 0.03
N LEU A 270 -16.51 -1.56 -1.22
CA LEU A 270 -15.63 -1.95 -2.31
C LEU A 270 -14.69 -0.82 -2.71
N ASN A 271 -15.04 0.44 -2.45
CA ASN A 271 -14.16 1.53 -2.84
C ASN A 271 -12.86 1.48 -2.01
N ALA A 272 -11.76 1.59 -2.73
CA ALA A 272 -10.45 1.77 -2.15
C ALA A 272 -9.68 2.78 -2.98
N PHE A 273 -8.65 3.35 -2.38
CA PHE A 273 -7.81 4.34 -3.01
C PHE A 273 -6.36 4.09 -2.65
N TYR A 274 -5.48 4.48 -3.54
CA TYR A 274 -4.06 4.45 -3.29
C TYR A 274 -3.38 5.73 -3.78
N SER A 275 -2.17 5.96 -3.27
CA SER A 275 -1.28 6.98 -3.83
C SER A 275 0.17 6.49 -3.79
N LYS A 276 0.95 6.95 -4.76
CA LYS A 276 2.40 6.86 -4.82
C LYS A 276 2.92 8.27 -5.08
N THR A 277 3.63 8.84 -4.12
CA THR A 277 4.09 10.22 -4.22
C THR A 277 5.45 10.41 -3.56
N ASP A 278 6.19 11.42 -4.03
CA ASP A 278 7.44 11.85 -3.42
C ASP A 278 7.18 12.88 -2.34
N ILE A 279 7.86 12.79 -1.21
CA ILE A 279 7.78 13.78 -0.13
C ILE A 279 9.16 14.41 0.07
N ASP A 280 9.22 15.73 0.24
CA ASP A 280 10.45 16.47 0.52
C ASP A 280 10.26 17.24 1.84
N ILE A 281 11.01 16.84 2.85
CA ILE A 281 11.01 17.43 4.18
C ILE A 281 12.26 18.29 4.31
N SER A 282 12.07 19.59 4.13
CA SER A 282 13.15 20.59 4.15
C SER A 282 13.08 21.45 5.42
N SER A 283 11.89 21.59 6.01
CA SER A 283 11.61 22.38 7.20
C SER A 283 10.52 21.72 8.04
N ASN A 284 10.35 22.22 9.27
CA ASN A 284 9.26 21.78 10.15
C ASN A 284 7.90 22.36 9.70
N ASN A 285 6.81 21.69 10.07
CA ASN A 285 5.42 22.10 9.86
C ASN A 285 5.04 22.34 8.37
N GLN A 286 5.55 21.51 7.47
CA GLN A 286 5.13 21.55 6.06
C GLN A 286 3.76 20.90 5.87
N SER A 287 3.07 21.20 4.76
CA SER A 287 1.82 20.54 4.39
C SER A 287 1.88 20.06 2.94
N LYS A 288 1.24 18.92 2.66
CA LYS A 288 1.08 18.39 1.31
C LYS A 288 -0.26 17.70 1.13
N THR A 289 -0.97 18.07 0.07
CA THR A 289 -2.16 17.37 -0.38
C THR A 289 -1.76 16.08 -1.13
N ILE A 290 -2.44 14.98 -0.81
CA ILE A 290 -2.23 13.67 -1.40
C ILE A 290 -3.33 13.39 -2.41
N ASN A 291 -2.95 13.18 -3.67
CA ASN A 291 -3.89 12.81 -4.72
C ASN A 291 -4.09 11.29 -4.69
N LEU A 292 -5.34 10.89 -4.53
CA LEU A 292 -5.77 9.50 -4.46
C LEU A 292 -6.33 9.04 -5.80
N ILE A 293 -6.12 7.75 -6.11
CA ILE A 293 -6.62 7.10 -7.32
C ILE A 293 -7.27 5.78 -6.90
N SER A 294 -8.45 5.47 -7.46
CA SER A 294 -9.06 4.14 -7.26
C SER A 294 -8.22 3.07 -7.98
N PRO A 295 -7.83 1.96 -7.34
CA PRO A 295 -7.17 0.83 -8.00
C PRO A 295 -8.16 -0.11 -8.71
N ILE A 296 -9.45 0.22 -8.69
CA ILE A 296 -10.54 -0.69 -9.03
C ILE A 296 -11.13 -0.32 -10.37
N ALA A 297 -11.45 -1.33 -11.17
CA ALA A 297 -12.36 -1.21 -12.30
C ALA A 297 -13.65 -1.96 -11.98
N LYS A 298 -14.79 -1.42 -12.41
CA LYS A 298 -16.12 -2.03 -12.21
C LYS A 298 -16.70 -2.43 -13.57
N TYR A 299 -17.58 -3.42 -13.58
CA TYR A 299 -18.43 -3.69 -14.74
C TYR A 299 -19.87 -4.00 -14.35
N VAL A 300 -20.80 -3.74 -15.27
CA VAL A 300 -22.22 -4.04 -15.14
C VAL A 300 -22.70 -4.73 -16.42
N LEU A 301 -23.37 -5.87 -16.26
CA LEU A 301 -24.03 -6.62 -17.32
C LEU A 301 -25.51 -6.27 -17.32
N ILE A 302 -26.01 -5.77 -18.44
CA ILE A 302 -27.38 -5.29 -18.60
C ILE A 302 -28.04 -6.01 -19.78
N SER A 303 -29.17 -6.64 -19.51
CA SER A 303 -30.05 -7.16 -20.56
C SER A 303 -31.01 -6.10 -21.06
N ASN A 304 -31.13 -6.00 -22.38
CA ASN A 304 -32.04 -5.08 -23.08
C ASN A 304 -33.10 -5.80 -23.93
N ASP A 305 -33.19 -7.12 -23.84
CA ASP A 305 -34.13 -8.00 -24.53
C ASP A 305 -35.32 -8.44 -23.66
N ILE A 306 -35.63 -7.65 -22.62
CA ILE A 306 -36.70 -7.91 -21.62
C ILE A 306 -38.05 -8.17 -22.31
N GLU A 307 -38.42 -7.34 -23.29
CA GLU A 307 -39.68 -7.48 -24.03
C GLU A 307 -39.73 -8.73 -24.90
N ALA A 308 -38.59 -9.16 -25.46
CA ALA A 308 -38.50 -10.41 -26.20
C ALA A 308 -38.65 -11.60 -25.24
N TYR A 309 -38.01 -11.54 -24.07
CA TYR A 309 -38.13 -12.57 -23.04
C TYR A 309 -39.56 -12.68 -22.48
N LYS A 310 -40.25 -11.55 -22.24
CA LYS A 310 -41.67 -11.52 -21.83
C LYS A 310 -42.59 -12.25 -22.81
N LYS A 311 -42.28 -12.27 -24.11
CA LYS A 311 -43.02 -13.06 -25.11
C LYS A 311 -42.76 -14.57 -24.95
N LEU A 312 -41.56 -14.98 -24.55
CA LEU A 312 -41.22 -16.38 -24.27
C LEU A 312 -41.93 -16.89 -23.01
N ILE A 313 -42.03 -16.05 -21.97
CA ILE A 313 -42.83 -16.36 -20.78
C ILE A 313 -44.27 -16.68 -21.19
N LYS A 314 -44.90 -15.78 -21.97
CA LYS A 314 -46.31 -15.93 -22.41
C LYS A 314 -46.54 -17.10 -23.36
N ASN A 315 -45.63 -17.34 -24.31
CA ASN A 315 -45.89 -18.24 -25.45
C ASN A 315 -45.19 -19.60 -25.36
N LYS A 316 -44.15 -19.71 -24.54
CA LYS A 316 -43.29 -20.91 -24.45
C LYS A 316 -43.04 -21.39 -23.02
N ASN A 317 -43.79 -20.86 -22.04
CA ASN A 317 -43.73 -21.26 -20.63
C ASN A 317 -42.31 -21.15 -20.02
N TYR A 318 -41.58 -20.09 -20.41
CA TYR A 318 -40.30 -19.75 -19.77
C TYR A 318 -40.51 -19.23 -18.34
N PRO A 319 -39.54 -19.40 -17.43
CA PRO A 319 -39.62 -18.87 -16.07
C PRO A 319 -39.77 -17.34 -16.05
N PRO A 320 -40.53 -16.78 -15.09
CA PRO A 320 -40.65 -15.34 -14.94
C PRO A 320 -39.30 -14.71 -14.54
N LEU A 321 -39.13 -13.41 -14.76
CA LEU A 321 -37.84 -12.72 -14.59
C LEU A 321 -37.34 -12.77 -13.14
N GLU A 322 -38.26 -12.64 -12.18
CA GLU A 322 -38.01 -12.72 -10.75
C GLU A 322 -37.60 -14.12 -10.27
N ASP A 323 -37.84 -15.17 -11.07
CA ASP A 323 -37.40 -16.54 -10.78
C ASP A 323 -36.01 -16.84 -11.37
N LEU A 324 -35.35 -15.86 -12.01
CA LEU A 324 -34.04 -16.05 -12.63
C LEU A 324 -32.88 -15.75 -11.67
N SER A 325 -31.82 -16.55 -11.82
CA SER A 325 -30.50 -16.26 -11.23
C SER A 325 -29.40 -16.45 -12.27
N PHE A 326 -28.30 -15.73 -12.08
CA PHE A 326 -27.21 -15.66 -13.05
C PHE A 326 -25.91 -16.09 -12.38
N GLU A 327 -25.25 -17.11 -12.90
CA GLU A 327 -23.89 -17.46 -12.46
C GLU A 327 -22.88 -16.87 -13.46
N ILE A 328 -22.02 -16.00 -12.96
CA ILE A 328 -20.93 -15.38 -13.72
C ILE A 328 -19.64 -16.08 -13.33
N SER A 329 -18.93 -16.62 -14.32
CA SER A 329 -17.68 -17.35 -14.11
C SER A 329 -16.54 -16.73 -14.89
N TYR A 330 -15.45 -16.39 -14.19
CA TYR A 330 -14.21 -15.92 -14.80
C TYR A 330 -13.48 -17.11 -15.43
N LYS A 331 -13.20 -17.02 -16.74
CA LYS A 331 -12.57 -18.13 -17.48
C LYS A 331 -11.07 -18.26 -17.22
N ASP A 332 -10.41 -17.12 -17.09
CA ASP A 332 -8.97 -17.04 -16.96
C ASP A 332 -8.62 -16.76 -15.49
N PHE A 333 -8.04 -15.59 -15.24
CA PHE A 333 -7.50 -15.18 -13.96
C PHE A 333 -8.24 -13.94 -13.46
N PHE A 334 -8.71 -13.99 -12.23
CA PHE A 334 -9.30 -12.88 -11.50
C PHE A 334 -8.18 -12.12 -10.74
N PRO A 335 -7.85 -10.88 -11.10
CA PRO A 335 -6.77 -10.11 -10.46
C PRO A 335 -7.22 -9.64 -9.07
N ASN A 336 -6.76 -10.35 -8.03
CA ASN A 336 -7.28 -10.21 -6.68
C ASN A 336 -6.30 -9.56 -5.69
N SER A 337 -5.09 -9.22 -6.13
CA SER A 337 -4.14 -8.46 -5.30
C SER A 337 -3.55 -7.29 -6.09
N PHE A 338 -3.22 -6.20 -5.39
CA PHE A 338 -2.66 -4.98 -5.95
C PHE A 338 -1.28 -4.67 -5.35
N ASN A 339 -0.38 -4.13 -6.18
CA ASN A 339 0.93 -3.61 -5.79
C ASN A 339 0.98 -2.11 -6.07
N ILE A 340 1.10 -1.31 -5.01
CA ILE A 340 1.11 0.15 -5.11
C ILE A 340 2.35 0.64 -5.87
N PRO A 341 3.60 0.22 -5.54
CA PRO A 341 4.79 0.68 -6.29
C PRO A 341 4.74 0.45 -7.80
N MET A 342 4.16 -0.67 -8.24
CA MET A 342 3.98 -1.04 -9.65
C MET A 342 2.69 -0.49 -10.26
N GLU A 343 1.77 0.02 -9.43
CA GLU A 343 0.46 0.53 -9.82
C GLU A 343 -0.37 -0.47 -10.65
N SER A 344 -0.24 -1.75 -10.30
CA SER A 344 -0.83 -2.85 -11.06
C SER A 344 -1.23 -4.02 -10.16
N PRO A 345 -2.14 -4.89 -10.65
CA PRO A 345 -2.36 -6.18 -10.02
C PRO A 345 -1.07 -6.99 -9.88
N SER A 346 -0.95 -7.76 -8.80
CA SER A 346 0.25 -8.56 -8.48
C SER A 346 0.00 -10.05 -8.34
N LYS A 347 -1.24 -10.46 -8.08
CA LYS A 347 -1.65 -11.87 -8.02
C LYS A 347 -3.03 -12.05 -8.65
N SER A 348 -3.32 -13.29 -8.99
CA SER A 348 -4.62 -13.68 -9.51
C SER A 348 -5.07 -15.05 -9.00
N LYS A 349 -6.38 -15.28 -9.04
CA LYS A 349 -7.03 -16.56 -8.75
C LYS A 349 -7.76 -17.07 -9.99
N ALA A 350 -7.71 -18.39 -10.23
CA ALA A 350 -8.51 -19.04 -11.26
C ALA A 350 -9.80 -19.64 -10.67
N GLY A 351 -10.80 -19.87 -11.52
CA GLY A 351 -12.04 -20.56 -11.12
C GLY A 351 -12.97 -19.72 -10.23
N ILE A 352 -12.79 -18.40 -10.20
CA ILE A 352 -13.70 -17.49 -9.51
C ILE A 352 -15.03 -17.46 -10.25
N LYS A 353 -16.11 -17.59 -9.49
CA LYS A 353 -17.47 -17.49 -9.98
C LYS A 353 -18.36 -16.90 -8.90
N TYR A 354 -19.45 -16.31 -9.33
CA TYR A 354 -20.45 -15.78 -8.44
C TYR A 354 -21.86 -15.89 -8.97
N THR A 355 -22.83 -15.80 -8.06
CA THR A 355 -24.25 -15.78 -8.40
C THR A 355 -24.79 -14.39 -8.16
N TYR A 356 -25.54 -13.88 -9.13
CA TYR A 356 -26.31 -12.66 -9.04
C TYR A 356 -27.80 -12.98 -9.14
N THR A 357 -28.56 -12.50 -8.17
CA THR A 357 -30.02 -12.54 -8.18
C THR A 357 -30.50 -11.11 -8.33
N PRO A 358 -31.17 -10.77 -9.43
CA PRO A 358 -31.65 -9.42 -9.65
C PRO A 358 -32.64 -8.98 -8.54
N GLU A 359 -32.60 -7.70 -8.10
CA GLU A 359 -33.54 -7.16 -7.11
C GLU A 359 -34.91 -6.81 -7.71
N ASN A 360 -36.02 -7.12 -7.02
CA ASN A 360 -37.41 -7.05 -7.54
C ASN A 360 -37.88 -5.73 -8.23
N ASN A 361 -37.09 -4.65 -8.22
CA ASN A 361 -37.43 -3.34 -8.79
C ASN A 361 -36.57 -3.02 -10.04
N PHE A 362 -36.87 -3.65 -11.17
CA PHE A 362 -36.24 -3.28 -12.46
C PHE A 362 -37.02 -2.18 -13.16
N SER A 363 -36.32 -1.20 -13.72
CA SER A 363 -36.88 -0.35 -14.77
C SER A 363 -37.19 -1.20 -16.01
N GLU A 364 -38.23 -0.85 -16.77
CA GLU A 364 -38.62 -1.59 -17.99
C GLU A 364 -37.51 -1.63 -19.07
N ASP A 365 -36.49 -0.77 -18.95
CA ASP A 365 -35.47 -0.55 -19.98
C ASP A 365 -34.08 -1.13 -19.67
N ASN A 366 -33.76 -1.47 -18.41
CA ASN A 366 -32.44 -2.00 -18.03
C ASN A 366 -32.55 -3.07 -16.93
N PHE A 367 -32.34 -4.34 -17.30
CA PHE A 367 -32.32 -5.47 -16.37
C PHE A 367 -30.88 -5.88 -16.07
N ILE A 368 -30.37 -5.53 -14.88
CA ILE A 368 -29.01 -5.92 -14.47
C ILE A 368 -29.00 -7.43 -14.19
N ILE A 369 -28.03 -8.13 -14.76
CA ILE A 369 -27.88 -9.58 -14.59
C ILE A 369 -26.59 -9.97 -13.88
N GLY A 370 -25.75 -8.99 -13.56
CA GLY A 370 -24.50 -9.19 -12.87
C GLY A 370 -23.64 -7.94 -12.87
N ASN A 371 -22.86 -7.79 -11.82
CA ASN A 371 -21.85 -6.75 -11.70
C ASN A 371 -20.71 -7.28 -10.83
N ASP A 372 -19.52 -6.72 -10.98
CA ASP A 372 -18.38 -7.03 -10.13
C ASP A 372 -17.31 -5.94 -10.23
N CYS A 373 -16.29 -6.05 -9.38
CA CYS A 373 -15.14 -5.16 -9.37
C CYS A 373 -13.82 -5.97 -9.33
N ILE A 374 -12.78 -5.41 -9.97
CA ILE A 374 -11.47 -6.05 -10.06
C ILE A 374 -10.35 -5.03 -9.91
N PHE A 375 -9.17 -5.48 -9.47
CA PHE A 375 -8.00 -4.63 -9.52
C PHE A 375 -7.54 -4.41 -10.97
N SER A 376 -7.16 -3.16 -11.26
CA SER A 376 -6.74 -2.74 -12.59
C SER A 376 -5.49 -1.85 -12.55
N SER A 377 -4.72 -1.91 -13.62
CA SER A 377 -3.57 -1.03 -13.83
C SER A 377 -3.98 0.26 -14.55
N ASN A 378 -3.03 1.17 -14.76
CA ASN A 378 -3.24 2.34 -15.63
C ASN A 378 -3.37 2.00 -17.13
N LYS A 379 -3.15 0.74 -17.53
CA LYS A 379 -3.34 0.26 -18.90
C LYS A 379 -4.68 -0.45 -19.02
N LYS A 380 -5.34 -0.28 -20.17
CA LYS A 380 -6.52 -1.06 -20.54
C LYS A 380 -6.17 -2.55 -20.52
N ALA A 381 -7.08 -3.36 -19.99
CA ALA A 381 -6.99 -4.80 -19.96
C ALA A 381 -8.37 -5.41 -20.22
N TYR A 382 -8.44 -6.74 -20.28
CA TYR A 382 -9.71 -7.42 -20.41
C TYR A 382 -9.75 -8.73 -19.61
N ILE A 383 -10.94 -9.13 -19.20
CA ILE A 383 -11.27 -10.43 -18.66
C ILE A 383 -12.22 -11.15 -19.62
N ASN A 384 -12.28 -12.48 -19.53
CA ASN A 384 -13.29 -13.28 -20.19
C ASN A 384 -14.20 -13.92 -19.15
N ILE A 385 -15.50 -13.77 -19.33
CA ILE A 385 -16.50 -14.41 -18.48
C ILE A 385 -17.43 -15.34 -19.27
N SER A 386 -18.08 -16.24 -18.55
CA SER A 386 -19.32 -16.91 -18.96
C SER A 386 -20.46 -16.45 -18.06
N VAL A 387 -21.68 -16.45 -18.59
CA VAL A 387 -22.91 -16.23 -17.83
C VAL A 387 -23.81 -17.45 -18.01
N ILE A 388 -24.25 -18.09 -16.93
CA ILE A 388 -25.23 -19.17 -16.96
C ILE A 388 -26.52 -18.67 -16.31
N ILE A 389 -27.65 -18.90 -16.99
CA ILE A 389 -28.98 -18.51 -16.49
C ILE A 389 -29.65 -19.75 -15.90
N TYR A 390 -30.14 -19.64 -14.67
CA TYR A 390 -30.87 -20.68 -13.98
C TYR A 390 -32.29 -20.22 -13.63
N ASP A 391 -33.23 -21.16 -13.60
CA ASP A 391 -34.53 -20.96 -12.98
C ASP A 391 -34.47 -21.13 -11.45
N LYS A 392 -35.59 -20.89 -10.76
CA LYS A 392 -35.72 -21.08 -9.31
C LYS A 392 -35.43 -22.49 -8.79
N ASN A 393 -35.45 -23.50 -9.66
CA ASN A 393 -35.13 -24.89 -9.31
C ASN A 393 -33.65 -25.23 -9.62
N HIS A 394 -32.83 -24.22 -9.93
CA HIS A 394 -31.44 -24.37 -10.40
C HIS A 394 -31.31 -25.20 -11.69
N LYS A 395 -32.36 -25.25 -12.51
CA LYS A 395 -32.27 -25.82 -13.86
C LYS A 395 -31.68 -24.77 -14.79
N LYS A 396 -30.60 -25.15 -15.48
CA LYS A 396 -29.98 -24.32 -16.51
C LYS A 396 -30.96 -24.04 -17.65
N ILE A 397 -31.18 -22.76 -17.93
CA ILE A 397 -31.99 -22.26 -19.05
C ILE A 397 -31.08 -21.96 -20.25
N ASP A 398 -29.99 -21.24 -20.02
CA ASP A 398 -29.08 -20.77 -21.05
C ASP A 398 -27.63 -20.66 -20.52
N GLU A 399 -26.65 -20.59 -21.42
CA GLU A 399 -25.27 -20.24 -21.12
C GLU A 399 -24.63 -19.46 -22.27
N ILE A 400 -24.04 -18.33 -21.91
CA ILE A 400 -23.29 -17.45 -22.80
C ILE A 400 -21.82 -17.55 -22.44
N LYS A 401 -20.96 -17.81 -23.43
CA LYS A 401 -19.53 -18.06 -23.23
C LYS A 401 -18.68 -16.97 -23.86
N ASN A 402 -17.51 -16.72 -23.24
CA ASN A 402 -16.45 -15.87 -23.80
C ASN A 402 -16.88 -14.42 -24.00
N ILE A 403 -17.65 -13.86 -23.07
CA ILE A 403 -17.90 -12.43 -23.06
C ILE A 403 -16.61 -11.75 -22.63
N LYS A 404 -16.01 -11.00 -23.56
CA LYS A 404 -14.81 -10.20 -23.29
C LYS A 404 -15.24 -8.87 -22.67
N ILE A 405 -14.77 -8.58 -21.46
CA ILE A 405 -15.00 -7.31 -20.79
C ILE A 405 -13.69 -6.54 -20.77
N GLU A 406 -13.63 -5.45 -21.51
CA GLU A 406 -12.54 -4.49 -21.39
C GLU A 406 -12.76 -3.64 -20.14
N TYR A 407 -11.69 -3.32 -19.44
CA TYR A 407 -11.77 -2.54 -18.22
C TYR A 407 -10.58 -1.59 -18.09
N SER A 408 -10.82 -0.49 -17.39
CA SER A 408 -9.82 0.51 -17.05
C SER A 408 -9.99 0.89 -15.59
N ARG A 409 -8.87 1.16 -14.93
CA ARG A 409 -8.86 1.64 -13.56
C ARG A 409 -9.70 2.91 -13.41
N ASP A 410 -10.41 3.01 -12.29
CA ASP A 410 -11.30 4.11 -11.92
C ASP A 410 -12.43 4.35 -12.94
N LYS A 411 -12.87 3.28 -13.61
CA LYS A 411 -13.97 3.31 -14.58
C LYS A 411 -14.94 2.17 -14.35
N THR A 412 -16.21 2.43 -14.65
CA THR A 412 -17.27 1.42 -14.78
C THR A 412 -17.50 1.13 -16.25
N THR A 413 -17.51 -0.14 -16.62
CA THR A 413 -17.82 -0.59 -17.98
C THR A 413 -19.23 -1.17 -18.02
N TYR A 414 -20.08 -0.68 -18.91
CA TYR A 414 -21.44 -1.18 -19.08
C TYR A 414 -21.52 -2.07 -20.33
N ILE A 415 -21.98 -3.30 -20.15
CA ILE A 415 -22.12 -4.28 -21.23
C ILE A 415 -23.60 -4.50 -21.44
N LYS A 416 -24.12 -4.01 -22.57
CA LYS A 416 -25.53 -4.16 -22.95
C LYS A 416 -25.68 -5.21 -24.04
N GLY A 417 -26.63 -6.13 -23.88
CA GLY A 417 -26.93 -7.11 -24.92
C GLY A 417 -28.10 -8.03 -24.61
N ASN A 418 -28.42 -8.88 -25.58
CA ASN A 418 -29.51 -9.83 -25.48
C ASN A 418 -29.08 -11.06 -24.68
N PHE A 419 -29.02 -10.96 -23.36
CA PHE A 419 -28.61 -12.08 -22.51
C PHE A 419 -29.74 -13.09 -22.31
N LEU A 420 -30.99 -12.64 -22.20
CA LEU A 420 -32.14 -13.49 -21.85
C LEU A 420 -32.63 -14.36 -23.01
N THR A 421 -32.42 -13.93 -24.26
CA THR A 421 -32.86 -14.63 -25.47
C THR A 421 -31.71 -15.13 -26.34
N HIS A 422 -30.50 -15.29 -25.77
CA HIS A 422 -29.28 -15.63 -26.50
C HIS A 422 -29.39 -16.84 -27.42
N ASN A 423 -29.98 -17.94 -26.96
CA ASN A 423 -30.12 -19.16 -27.78
C ASN A 423 -31.11 -19.07 -28.95
N LEU A 424 -31.82 -17.95 -29.10
CA LEU A 424 -32.91 -17.82 -30.07
C LEU A 424 -32.58 -16.90 -31.25
N ASP A 425 -31.66 -15.94 -31.09
CA ASP A 425 -31.28 -14.97 -32.12
C ASP A 425 -29.75 -14.90 -32.29
N ASN A 426 -29.26 -14.69 -33.53
CA ASN A 426 -27.85 -14.42 -33.79
C ASN A 426 -27.47 -13.06 -33.16
N ASN A 427 -26.88 -13.09 -31.97
CA ASN A 427 -26.64 -11.91 -31.14
C ASN A 427 -25.56 -10.94 -31.67
N THR A 428 -25.78 -9.65 -31.39
CA THR A 428 -24.77 -8.59 -31.35
C THR A 428 -24.74 -7.99 -29.94
N PHE A 429 -23.59 -8.07 -29.24
CA PHE A 429 -23.35 -7.34 -27.99
C PHE A 429 -22.84 -5.93 -28.28
N VAL A 430 -23.32 -4.94 -27.55
CA VAL A 430 -22.80 -3.56 -27.62
C VAL A 430 -22.02 -3.28 -26.35
N PHE A 431 -20.73 -3.00 -26.52
CA PHE A 431 -19.82 -2.67 -25.43
C PHE A 431 -19.70 -1.15 -25.34
N ASP A 432 -20.12 -0.58 -24.21
CA ASP A 432 -19.81 0.82 -23.92
C ASP A 432 -18.46 0.90 -23.21
N THR A 433 -17.41 1.11 -24.02
CA THR A 433 -16.03 1.31 -23.56
C THR A 433 -15.50 2.68 -23.96
N THR A 434 -16.37 3.59 -24.43
CA THR A 434 -15.92 4.93 -24.79
C THR A 434 -15.54 5.70 -23.53
N TRP A 435 -16.18 5.39 -22.40
CA TRP A 435 -16.00 6.06 -21.11
C TRP A 435 -16.15 7.59 -21.22
N ASP A 436 -16.82 8.03 -22.27
CA ASP A 436 -17.24 9.41 -22.46
C ASP A 436 -18.30 9.64 -21.38
N GLU A 437 -17.99 10.47 -20.39
CA GLU A 437 -18.77 10.80 -19.19
C GLU A 437 -20.27 10.47 -19.28
N ILE A 438 -20.65 9.26 -18.88
CA ILE A 438 -22.04 8.95 -18.57
C ILE A 438 -22.17 8.98 -17.05
N TYR A 439 -22.61 10.13 -16.54
CA TYR A 439 -23.30 10.20 -15.26
C TYR A 439 -24.60 9.40 -15.40
N ILE A 440 -24.59 8.13 -15.00
CA ILE A 440 -25.82 7.46 -14.61
C ILE A 440 -25.86 7.55 -13.09
N ASN A 441 -26.47 8.63 -12.60
CA ASN A 441 -27.00 8.66 -11.25
C ASN A 441 -28.07 7.55 -11.18
N PHE A 442 -27.93 6.64 -10.22
CA PHE A 442 -29.07 5.89 -9.72
C PHE A 442 -29.76 6.69 -8.61
#